data_AF-A0A094AXJ2-F1
#
_entry.id   AF-A0A094AXJ2-F1
#
_cell.length_a   1.000
_cell.length_b   1.000
_cell.length_c   1.000
_cell.angle_alpha   90.00
_cell.angle_beta   90.00
_cell.angle_gamma   90.00
#
_symmetry.space_group_name_H-M   'P 1'
#
loop_
_entity.id
_entity.type
_entity.pdbx_description
1 polymer ?
#
loop_
_entity_poly.entity_id
_entity_poly.type
_entity_poly.pdbx_seq_one_letter_code
_entity_poly.pdbx_strand_id
1 'polypeptide(L)' 'MPQPTQAKSSNQEGRILLAIQAIKQGNCQTVQAAAVSYNVPRTTLSDRMHGRASRRNCTPKSRKLTS' A
#
# COMPACT_ATOMS: atom_id res chain seq x y z
N MET A 1 -12.40 -22.27 -10.86
CA MET A 1 -11.69 -21.75 -9.68
C MET A 1 -11.15 -20.37 -10.01
N PRO A 2 -11.60 -19.26 -9.39
CA PRO A 2 -10.95 -17.97 -9.58
C PRO A 2 -9.60 -17.98 -8.85
N GLN A 3 -8.50 -17.76 -9.57
CA GLN A 3 -7.17 -17.65 -8.99
C GLN A 3 -7.10 -16.36 -8.13
N PRO A 4 -6.61 -16.42 -6.88
CA PRO A 4 -6.45 -15.24 -6.08
C PRO A 4 -5.44 -14.32 -6.76
N THR A 5 -5.88 -13.12 -7.13
CA THR A 5 -5.07 -12.02 -7.67
C THR A 5 -4.14 -11.46 -6.59
N GLN A 6 -3.36 -12.32 -5.93
CA GLN A 6 -2.50 -12.01 -4.79
C GLN A 6 -1.11 -11.55 -5.26
N ALA A 7 -0.63 -12.08 -6.39
CA ALA A 7 0.65 -11.70 -6.99
C ALA A 7 0.72 -10.22 -7.43
N LYS A 8 -0.42 -9.59 -7.75
CA LYS A 8 -0.45 -8.16 -8.13
C LYS A 8 -0.35 -7.24 -6.90
N SER A 9 -0.89 -7.63 -5.75
CA SER A 9 -0.89 -6.81 -4.53
C SER A 9 0.42 -6.87 -3.75
N SER A 10 1.11 -8.01 -3.73
CA SER A 10 2.43 -8.11 -3.09
C SER A 10 3.45 -7.16 -3.72
N ASN A 11 3.41 -7.03 -5.04
CA ASN A 11 4.23 -6.08 -5.78
C ASN A 11 3.86 -4.61 -5.51
N GLN A 12 2.60 -4.32 -5.19
CA GLN A 12 2.15 -2.94 -4.94
C GLN A 12 2.56 -2.46 -3.54
N GLU A 13 2.41 -3.29 -2.51
CA GLU A 13 2.82 -2.95 -1.14
C GLU A 13 4.35 -2.73 -1.05
N GLY A 14 5.14 -3.55 -1.76
CA GLY A 14 6.59 -3.38 -1.84
C GLY A 14 7.00 -2.04 -2.45
N ARG A 15 6.35 -1.61 -3.54
CA ARG A 15 6.60 -0.28 -4.14
C ARG A 15 6.23 0.86 -3.21
N ILE A 16 5.16 0.73 -2.43
CA ILE A 16 4.76 1.75 -1.47
C ILE A 16 5.79 1.88 -0.34
N LEU A 17 6.31 0.76 0.18
CA LEU A 17 7.35 0.77 1.21
C LEU A 17 8.63 1.44 0.70
N LEU A 18 9.06 1.11 -0.52
CA LEU A 18 10.20 1.75 -1.17
C LEU A 18 9.98 3.25 -1.35
N ALA A 19 8.78 3.66 -1.78
CA ALA A 19 8.44 5.07 -1.94
C ALA A 19 8.46 5.84 -0.61
N ILE A 20 7.95 5.24 0.47
CA ILE A 20 8.01 5.82 1.83
C ILE A 20 9.46 5.95 2.29
N GLN A 21 10.29 4.93 2.05
CA GLN A 21 11.70 4.97 2.40
C GLN A 21 12.45 6.05 1.63
N ALA A 22 12.18 6.21 0.32
CA ALA A 22 12.78 7.26 -0.50
C ALA A 22 12.42 8.68 -0.01
N ILE A 23 11.19 8.89 0.46
CA ILE A 23 10.79 10.16 1.09
C ILE A 23 11.58 10.37 2.39
N LYS A 24 11.68 9.34 3.24
CA LYS A 24 12.43 9.41 4.52
C LYS A 24 13.93 9.66 4.34
N GLN A 25 14.52 9.11 3.27
CA GLN A 25 15.93 9.29 2.93
C GLN A 25 16.21 10.64 2.26
N GLY A 26 15.19 11.43 1.93
CA GLY A 26 15.35 12.71 1.23
C GLY A 26 15.54 12.60 -0.28
N ASN A 27 15.47 11.38 -0.85
CA ASN A 27 15.53 11.15 -2.29
C ASN A 27 14.32 11.75 -3.04
N CYS A 28 13.22 11.98 -2.33
CA CYS A 28 12.01 12.60 -2.87
C CYS A 28 11.58 13.76 -1.98
N GLN A 29 11.52 14.97 -2.54
CA GLN A 29 11.09 16.17 -1.82
C GLN A 29 9.59 16.18 -1.51
N THR A 30 8.79 15.44 -2.28
CA THR A 30 7.33 15.39 -2.11
C THR A 30 6.78 13.99 -2.26
N VAL A 31 5.62 13.75 -1.62
CA VAL A 31 4.86 12.50 -1.77
C VAL A 31 4.48 12.26 -3.23
N GLN A 32 4.27 13.33 -4.01
CA GLN A 32 3.91 13.24 -5.42
C GLN A 32 5.08 12.79 -6.29
N ALA A 33 6.29 13.30 -6.03
CA ALA A 33 7.49 12.83 -6.71
C ALA A 33 7.72 11.33 -6.47
N ALA A 34 7.61 10.88 -5.22
CA ALA A 34 7.72 9.46 -4.89
C ALA A 34 6.61 8.62 -5.54
N ALA A 35 5.37 9.11 -5.56
CA ALA A 35 4.25 8.43 -6.20
C ALA A 35 4.48 8.18 -7.70
N VAL A 36 5.01 9.18 -8.40
CA VAL A 36 5.36 9.07 -9.83
C VAL A 36 6.54 8.14 -10.03
N SER A 37 7.63 8.30 -9.28
CA SER A 37 8.85 7.49 -9.41
C SER A 37 8.61 5.99 -9.18
N TYR A 38 7.75 5.65 -8.21
CA TYR A 38 7.45 4.26 -7.86
C TYR A 38 6.15 3.74 -8.48
N ASN A 39 5.50 4.53 -9.34
CA ASN A 39 4.24 4.21 -10.01
C ASN A 39 3.17 3.67 -9.03
N VAL A 40 2.95 4.44 -7.96
CA VAL A 40 1.92 4.16 -6.95
C VAL A 40 0.96 5.34 -6.86
N PRO A 41 -0.35 5.11 -6.65
CA PRO A 41 -1.29 6.21 -6.49
C PRO A 41 -0.93 7.05 -5.27
N ARG A 42 -0.92 8.38 -5.43
CA ARG A 42 -0.62 9.32 -4.35
C ARG A 42 -1.52 9.11 -3.13
N THR A 43 -2.82 8.87 -3.34
CA THR A 43 -3.79 8.59 -2.27
C THR A 43 -3.39 7.36 -1.46
N THR A 44 -2.99 6.28 -2.12
CA THR A 44 -2.53 5.04 -1.48
C THR A 44 -1.24 5.25 -0.69
N LEU A 45 -0.29 6.05 -1.22
CA LEU A 45 0.95 6.38 -0.54
C LEU A 45 0.67 7.22 0.72
N SER A 46 -0.16 8.25 0.60
CA SER A 46 -0.60 9.08 1.74
C SER A 46 -1.34 8.27 2.79
N ASP A 47 -2.27 7.39 2.41
CA ASP A 47 -2.98 6.52 3.34
C ASP A 47 -2.00 5.63 4.12
N ARG A 48 -0.98 5.07 3.45
CA ARG A 48 0.06 4.27 4.13
C ARG A 48 0.97 5.06 5.05
N MET A 49 1.32 6.29 4.70
CA MET A 49 2.07 7.16 5.61
C MET A 49 1.29 7.45 6.90
N HIS A 50 -0.04 7.54 6.83
CA HIS A 50 -0.91 7.70 8.00
C HIS A 50 -1.30 6.37 8.67
N GLY A 51 -0.68 5.24 8.29
CA GLY A 51 -0.94 3.93 8.88
C GLY A 51 -2.27 3.28 8.47
N ARG A 52 -2.98 3.81 7.46
CA ARG A 52 -4.22 3.22 6.95
C ARG A 52 -3.91 2.02 6.06
N ALA A 53 -4.23 0.82 6.54
CA ALA A 53 -4.16 -0.40 5.75
C ALA A 53 -5.17 -0.38 4.59
N SER A 54 -4.86 -1.08 3.49
CA SER A 54 -5.79 -1.22 2.37
C SER A 54 -6.97 -2.03 2.84
N ARG A 55 -8.19 -1.70 2.39
CA ARG A 55 -9.37 -2.52 2.72
C ARG A 55 -9.20 -4.00 2.36
N ARG A 56 -8.32 -4.31 1.40
CA ARG A 56 -7.96 -5.68 1.01
C ARG A 56 -7.12 -6.41 2.08
N ASN A 57 -6.33 -5.67 2.85
CA ASN A 57 -5.51 -6.16 3.96
C ASN A 57 -6.21 -6.00 5.31
N CYS A 58 -7.27 -5.18 5.39
CA CYS A 58 -8.11 -5.10 6.57
C CYS A 58 -8.92 -6.39 6.73
N THR A 59 -8.84 -6.98 7.91
CA THR A 59 -9.70 -8.11 8.29
C THR A 59 -11.16 -7.63 8.28
N PRO A 60 -12.06 -8.24 7.49
CA PRO A 60 -13.47 -7.87 7.54
C PRO A 60 -14.03 -8.15 8.93
N LYS A 61 -14.71 -7.17 9.53
CA LYS A 61 -15.32 -7.21 10.88
C LYS A 61 -16.38 -8.31 11.05
N SER A 62 -16.76 -8.98 9.96
CA SER A 62 -17.83 -9.96 9.87
C SER A 62 -17.36 -11.42 9.90
N ARG A 63 -16.16 -11.74 10.40
CA ARG A 63 -15.86 -13.14 10.75
C ARG A 63 -16.72 -13.53 11.95
N LYS A 64 -17.84 -14.20 11.70
CA LYS A 64 -18.58 -14.95 12.73
C LYS A 64 -17.56 -15.85 13.43
N LEU A 65 -17.35 -15.61 14.73
CA LEU A 65 -16.74 -16.58 15.62
C LEU A 65 -17.79 -17.70 15.77
N THR A 66 -17.74 -18.71 14.91
CA THR A 66 -18.49 -19.93 15.16
C THR A 66 -17.85 -20.61 16.38
N SER A 67 -18.60 -20.62 17.49
CA SER A 67 -18.36 -21.47 18.67
C SER A 67 -18.37 -22.94 18.32
#